data_AF-A0A0A9WHZ2-F1
#
_entry.id   AF-A0A0A9WHZ2-F1
#
_cell.length_a   1.000
_cell.length_b   1.000
_cell.length_c   1.000
_cell.angle_alpha   90.00
_cell.angle_beta   90.00
_cell.angle_gamma   90.00
#
_symmetry.space_group_name_H-M   'P 1'
#
loop_
_entity.id
_entity.type
_entity.pdbx_description
1 polymer ?
#
loop_
_entity_poly.entity_id
_entity_poly.type
_entity_poly.pdbx_seq_one_letter_code
_entity_poly.pdbx_strand_id
1 'polypeptide(L)'
;MVVHRGTLSASHPSFRVRRKRPSCVARSLLKSKRQPSLLLHTIDGRSGVKSHEEDGGHVTKDEMDTSRNKSDKADNEEGDDYEVVYEGAVKELRRYKDLVPSVDVGLECGVILYDEFAFQTGDVLEQYEILKEPRDVDEAYAEAAQREQSMRDLAEHQAALEQSKGTTG
;
A
#
# COMPACT_ATOMS: atom_id res chain seq x y z
N MET A 1 23.16 14.63 8.93
CA MET A 1 21.84 14.07 8.57
C MET A 1 20.80 14.73 9.46
N VAL A 2 19.62 15.06 8.93
CA VAL A 2 18.56 15.79 9.67
C VAL A 2 17.34 14.90 9.77
N VAL A 3 16.70 14.87 10.94
CA VAL A 3 15.41 14.18 11.11
C VAL A 3 14.31 14.98 10.43
N HIS A 4 13.65 14.41 9.42
CA HIS A 4 12.60 15.11 8.67
C HIS A 4 11.19 14.79 9.13
N ARG A 5 10.99 13.63 9.76
CA ARG A 5 9.67 13.17 10.23
C ARG A 5 9.83 12.42 11.56
N GLY A 6 8.90 12.68 12.48
CA GLY A 6 8.85 12.05 13.79
C GLY A 6 10.08 12.32 14.67
N THR A 7 10.20 11.55 15.74
CA THR A 7 11.35 11.59 16.64
C THR A 7 12.12 10.30 16.45
N LEU A 8 13.45 10.37 16.28
CA LEU A 8 14.29 9.19 16.25
C LEU A 8 14.66 8.80 17.68
N SER A 9 14.29 7.60 18.10
CA SER A 9 14.73 7.03 19.38
C SER A 9 15.82 5.98 19.17
N ALA A 10 16.87 6.03 19.99
CA ALA A 10 17.92 5.00 20.05
C ALA A 10 17.42 3.67 20.64
N SER A 11 16.34 3.69 21.43
CA SER A 11 15.79 2.49 22.08
C SER A 11 14.82 1.70 21.22
N HIS A 12 14.39 2.26 20.08
CA HIS A 12 13.39 1.61 19.23
C HIS A 12 14.04 0.50 18.39
N PRO A 13 13.46 -0.71 18.38
CA PRO A 13 14.08 -1.88 17.76
C PRO A 13 13.95 -1.91 16.23
N SER A 14 12.95 -1.22 15.68
CA SER A 14 12.55 -1.29 14.28
C SER A 14 12.91 -0.01 13.54
N PHE A 15 13.95 -0.11 12.73
CA PHE A 15 14.50 0.99 11.94
C PHE A 15 14.92 0.49 10.56
N ARG A 16 14.65 1.30 9.54
CA ARG A 16 15.05 1.01 8.16
C ARG A 16 15.70 2.21 7.49
N VAL A 17 16.64 1.93 6.58
CA VAL A 17 17.25 2.93 5.70
C VAL A 17 16.75 2.70 4.28
N ARG A 18 16.13 3.72 3.70
CA ARG A 18 15.65 3.72 2.32
C ARG A 18 16.57 4.57 1.45
N ARG A 19 17.03 4.01 0.33
CA ARG A 19 17.86 4.72 -0.65
C ARG A 19 17.12 4.85 -1.97
N LYS A 20 17.28 5.98 -2.64
CA LYS A 20 16.68 6.20 -3.95
C LYS A 20 17.32 5.28 -5.00
N ARG A 21 16.51 4.52 -5.74
CA ARG A 21 16.97 3.63 -6.80
C ARG A 21 17.68 4.42 -7.90
N PRO A 22 18.76 3.90 -8.49
CA PRO A 22 19.50 4.61 -9.53
C PRO A 22 18.64 4.95 -10.76
N SER A 23 17.67 4.10 -11.11
CA SER A 23 16.78 4.28 -12.28
C SER A 23 15.89 5.54 -12.20
N CYS A 24 15.57 6.02 -11.00
CA CYS A 24 14.73 7.20 -10.81
C CYS A 24 15.53 8.50 -10.63
N VAL A 25 16.82 8.43 -10.26
CA VAL A 25 17.74 9.60 -10.23
C VAL A 25 17.90 10.19 -11.63
N ALA A 26 18.05 9.34 -12.66
CA ALA A 26 18.16 9.76 -14.05
C ALA A 26 16.89 10.48 -14.57
N ARG A 27 15.69 10.06 -14.14
CA ARG A 27 14.42 10.67 -14.54
C ARG A 27 14.19 12.06 -13.93
N SER A 28 14.66 12.33 -12.72
CA SER A 28 14.50 13.65 -12.08
C SER A 28 15.28 14.76 -12.79
N LEU A 29 16.49 14.48 -13.32
CA LEU A 29 17.27 15.48 -14.05
C LEU A 29 16.60 15.91 -15.37
N LEU A 30 15.84 15.03 -16.02
CA LEU A 30 15.13 15.34 -17.27
C LEU A 30 13.90 16.23 -17.05
N LYS A 31 13.24 16.14 -15.88
CA LYS A 31 12.07 16.96 -15.53
C LYS A 31 12.41 18.41 -15.20
N SER A 32 13.60 18.67 -14.68
CA SER A 32 14.08 20.04 -14.38
C SER A 32 14.38 20.89 -15.63
N LYS A 33 14.54 20.27 -16.82
CA LYS A 33 14.88 21.00 -18.07
C LYS A 33 13.69 21.32 -18.97
N ARG A 34 12.46 20.96 -18.60
CA ARG A 34 11.28 21.40 -19.36
C ARG A 34 10.82 22.76 -18.86
N GLN A 35 11.23 23.81 -19.57
CA GLN A 35 10.59 25.12 -19.46
C GLN A 35 9.10 24.95 -19.81
N PRO A 36 8.16 25.42 -18.97
CA PRO A 36 6.76 25.48 -19.37
C PRO A 36 6.63 26.63 -20.38
N SER A 37 6.66 26.31 -21.68
CA SER A 37 6.20 27.27 -22.68
C SER A 37 4.70 27.45 -22.49
N LEU A 38 4.35 28.64 -22.01
CA LEU A 38 3.02 29.21 -22.03
C LEU A 38 2.30 28.87 -23.34
N LEU A 39 1.14 28.20 -23.25
CA LEU A 39 0.10 28.35 -24.26
C LEU A 39 -1.24 28.55 -23.55
N LEU A 40 -1.81 29.71 -23.85
CA LEU A 40 -3.00 30.30 -23.26
C LEU A 40 -4.23 30.00 -24.15
N HIS A 41 -5.38 29.75 -23.51
CA HIS A 41 -6.78 29.76 -24.01
C HIS A 41 -7.17 28.73 -25.11
N THR A 42 -8.37 28.13 -25.10
CA THR A 42 -9.70 28.76 -25.04
C THR A 42 -10.75 27.86 -24.40
N ILE A 43 -11.65 28.52 -23.68
CA ILE A 43 -12.92 28.02 -23.15
C ILE A 43 -13.91 28.06 -24.33
N ASP A 44 -14.49 26.94 -24.72
CA ASP A 44 -15.75 26.96 -25.46
C ASP A 44 -16.60 25.75 -25.08
N GLY A 45 -17.76 26.06 -24.51
CA GLY A 45 -18.75 25.07 -24.15
C GLY A 45 -19.48 24.52 -25.37
N ARG A 46 -19.99 23.29 -25.24
CA ARG A 46 -21.29 22.86 -25.78
C ARG A 46 -21.68 21.48 -25.24
N SER A 47 -22.76 21.50 -24.48
CA SER A 47 -23.91 20.57 -24.46
C SER A 47 -23.79 19.23 -25.20
N GLY A 48 -24.22 18.15 -24.51
CA GLY A 48 -24.68 16.94 -25.19
C GLY A 48 -24.95 15.77 -24.25
N VAL A 49 -26.07 15.81 -23.52
CA VAL A 49 -26.70 14.58 -22.99
C VAL A 49 -27.21 13.74 -24.14
N LYS A 50 -26.86 12.45 -24.18
CA LYS A 50 -27.66 11.39 -24.82
C LYS A 50 -27.36 10.06 -24.14
N SER A 51 -28.39 9.53 -23.49
CA SER A 51 -28.52 8.17 -23.01
C SER A 51 -28.56 7.18 -24.19
N HIS A 52 -27.97 6.00 -24.03
CA HIS A 52 -28.58 4.76 -24.50
C HIS A 52 -28.01 3.56 -23.77
N GLU A 53 -28.94 2.70 -23.33
CA GLU A 53 -28.75 1.42 -22.66
C GLU A 53 -28.74 0.27 -23.69
N GLU A 54 -28.35 -0.91 -23.18
CA GLU A 54 -28.39 -2.26 -23.78
C GLU A 54 -27.33 -2.52 -24.88
N ASP A 55 -26.57 -3.62 -24.93
CA ASP A 55 -26.88 -5.01 -24.60
C ASP A 55 -25.60 -5.90 -24.58
N GLY A 56 -25.66 -7.04 -23.86
CA GLY A 56 -24.99 -8.32 -24.16
C GLY A 56 -23.52 -8.37 -24.59
N GLY A 57 -22.62 -8.72 -23.66
CA GLY A 57 -21.22 -9.09 -23.94
C GLY A 57 -20.79 -10.39 -23.26
N HIS A 58 -20.76 -11.45 -24.05
CA HIS A 58 -20.36 -12.84 -23.77
C HIS A 58 -19.10 -12.99 -22.89
N VAL A 59 -19.19 -13.78 -21.81
CA VAL A 59 -18.04 -14.17 -20.96
C VAL A 59 -17.29 -15.30 -21.66
N THR A 60 -16.13 -15.01 -22.26
CA THR A 60 -15.16 -16.04 -22.60
C THR A 60 -14.48 -16.51 -21.32
N LYS A 61 -14.56 -17.82 -21.08
CA LYS A 61 -13.76 -18.51 -20.08
C LYS A 61 -12.32 -18.53 -20.57
N ASP A 62 -11.54 -17.53 -20.17
CA ASP A 62 -10.09 -17.62 -20.25
C ASP A 62 -9.56 -18.11 -18.91
N GLU A 63 -9.39 -19.42 -18.89
CA GLU A 63 -8.57 -20.17 -17.94
C GLU A 63 -7.15 -19.56 -17.96
N MET A 64 -6.80 -18.78 -16.94
CA MET A 64 -5.46 -18.23 -16.79
C MET A 64 -4.79 -18.81 -15.54
N ASP A 65 -4.01 -19.86 -15.79
CA ASP A 65 -2.97 -20.34 -14.89
C ASP A 65 -2.01 -19.17 -14.59
N THR A 66 -1.95 -18.77 -13.32
CA THR A 66 -0.81 -17.99 -12.83
C THR A 66 -0.38 -18.56 -11.50
N SER A 67 0.55 -19.51 -11.61
CA SER A 67 1.63 -19.75 -10.64
C SER A 67 2.01 -18.45 -9.92
N ARG A 68 1.43 -18.22 -8.74
CA ARG A 68 1.78 -17.09 -7.87
C ARG A 68 3.08 -17.40 -7.19
N ASN A 69 4.18 -16.93 -7.78
CA ASN A 69 5.35 -16.59 -6.99
C ASN A 69 4.92 -15.57 -5.95
N LYS A 70 4.76 -16.06 -4.73
CA LYS A 70 4.43 -15.29 -3.53
C LYS A 70 5.69 -14.54 -3.12
N SER A 71 6.02 -13.49 -3.85
CA SER A 71 6.96 -12.48 -3.35
C SER A 71 6.20 -11.63 -2.35
N ASP A 72 6.59 -11.74 -1.10
CA ASP A 72 6.06 -11.01 0.04
C ASP A 72 5.96 -9.51 -0.27
N LYS A 73 4.74 -9.05 -0.50
CA LYS A 73 4.43 -7.62 -0.61
C LYS A 73 4.37 -7.05 0.80
N ALA A 74 5.51 -6.57 1.27
CA ALA A 74 5.52 -5.54 2.30
C ALA A 74 4.89 -4.28 1.71
N ASP A 75 4.02 -3.65 2.48
CA ASP A 75 3.15 -2.55 2.10
C ASP A 75 3.94 -1.41 1.42
N ASN A 76 3.74 -1.28 0.10
CA ASN A 76 4.36 -0.26 -0.73
C ASN A 76 3.42 0.94 -0.77
N GLU A 77 3.52 1.82 0.21
CA GLU A 77 2.95 3.17 0.10
C GLU A 77 3.74 3.96 -0.94
N GLU A 78 3.05 4.26 -2.04
CA GLU A 78 3.30 5.25 -3.09
C GLU A 78 4.73 5.80 -3.22
N GLY A 79 5.50 5.13 -4.07
CA GLY A 79 6.67 5.69 -4.74
C GLY A 79 7.76 4.65 -4.95
N ASP A 80 7.73 3.94 -6.08
CA ASP A 80 8.72 2.94 -6.54
C ASP A 80 10.16 3.47 -6.74
N ASP A 81 10.46 4.65 -6.18
CA ASP A 81 11.73 5.33 -6.29
C ASP A 81 12.71 4.93 -5.18
N TYR A 82 12.30 4.28 -4.08
CA TYR A 82 13.19 3.97 -2.95
C TYR A 82 13.23 2.47 -2.60
N GLU A 83 14.44 1.93 -2.41
CA GLU A 83 14.70 0.56 -1.93
C GLU A 83 15.18 0.55 -0.48
N VAL A 84 14.84 -0.49 0.27
CA VAL A 84 15.34 -0.70 1.64
C VAL A 84 16.74 -1.32 1.55
N VAL A 85 17.75 -0.61 2.06
CA VAL A 85 19.16 -1.07 2.04
C VAL A 85 19.60 -1.64 3.38
N TYR A 86 18.94 -1.22 4.47
CA TYR A 86 19.21 -1.71 5.81
C TYR A 86 17.91 -1.82 6.60
N GLU A 87 17.79 -2.88 7.40
CA GLU A 87 16.72 -3.12 8.35
C GLU A 87 17.33 -3.67 9.64
N GLY A 88 16.99 -3.08 10.79
CA GLY A 88 17.54 -3.50 12.07
C GLY A 88 17.36 -2.44 13.16
N ALA A 89 18.23 -2.49 14.17
CA ALA A 89 18.22 -1.55 15.29
C ALA A 89 19.38 -0.53 15.19
N VAL A 90 19.19 0.63 15.83
CA VAL A 90 20.24 1.64 16.02
C VAL A 90 21.10 1.25 17.22
N LYS A 91 22.42 1.37 17.11
CA LYS A 91 23.35 1.10 18.21
C LYS A 91 23.54 2.32 19.09
N GLU A 92 23.87 3.46 18.48
CA GLU A 92 24.05 4.73 19.18
C GLU A 92 23.49 5.88 18.37
N LEU A 93 22.83 6.81 19.07
CA LEU A 93 22.37 8.07 18.52
C LEU A 93 23.14 9.21 19.18
N ARG A 94 23.76 10.06 18.37
CA ARG A 94 24.59 11.17 18.83
C ARG A 94 24.11 12.49 18.26
N ARG A 95 24.05 13.52 19.10
CA ARG A 95 23.87 14.90 18.65
C ARG A 95 25.18 15.64 18.85
N TYR A 96 25.80 16.08 17.77
CA TYR A 96 27.17 16.61 17.78
C TYR A 96 28.17 15.60 18.36
N LYS A 97 28.57 15.75 19.63
CA LYS A 97 29.52 14.87 20.32
C LYS A 97 28.90 14.09 21.48
N ASP A 98 27.64 14.36 21.80
CA ASP A 98 26.98 13.81 22.97
C ASP A 98 26.06 12.65 22.57
N LEU A 99 26.07 11.59 23.38
CA LEU A 99 25.14 10.48 23.25
C LEU A 99 23.76 10.92 23.75
N VAL A 100 22.73 10.75 22.92
CA VAL A 100 21.36 11.19 23.23
C VAL A 100 20.37 10.03 23.06
N PRO A 101 19.34 9.93 23.92
CA PRO A 101 18.35 8.86 23.82
C PRO A 101 17.38 9.07 22.65
N SER A 102 17.06 10.33 22.33
CA SER A 102 16.15 10.69 21.25
C SER A 102 16.53 12.01 20.58
N VAL A 103 16.12 12.18 19.33
CA VAL A 103 16.31 13.41 18.54
C VAL A 103 15.01 13.78 17.83
N ASP A 104 14.56 15.02 18.04
CA ASP A 104 13.35 15.56 17.44
C ASP A 104 13.55 16.02 15.99
N VAL A 105 12.43 16.26 15.30
CA VAL A 105 12.39 16.79 13.92
C VAL A 105 13.19 18.09 13.81
N GLY A 106 13.94 18.22 12.72
CA GLY A 106 14.69 19.43 12.38
C GLY A 106 16.04 19.54 13.06
N LEU A 107 16.40 18.60 13.93
CA LEU A 107 17.72 18.55 14.54
C LEU A 107 18.65 17.63 13.77
N GLU A 108 19.93 18.01 13.74
CA GLU A 108 21.00 17.19 13.17
C GLU A 108 21.43 16.10 14.12
N CYS A 109 21.61 14.89 13.60
CA CYS A 109 22.10 13.76 14.36
C CYS A 109 23.10 12.91 13.57
N GLY A 110 23.96 12.21 14.31
CA GLY A 110 24.76 11.09 13.85
C GLY A 110 24.18 9.78 14.36
N VAL A 111 24.06 8.80 13.48
CA VAL A 111 23.53 7.47 13.78
C VAL A 111 24.66 6.46 13.57
N ILE A 112 24.84 5.57 14.55
CA ILE A 112 25.76 4.44 14.45
C ILE A 112 24.92 3.17 14.51
N LEU A 113 25.11 2.30 13.53
CA LEU A 113 24.44 1.00 13.44
C LEU A 113 25.33 -0.10 14.03
N TYR A 114 24.75 -1.28 14.25
CA TYR A 114 25.52 -2.45 14.70
C TYR A 114 26.42 -2.99 13.60
N ASP A 115 25.99 -2.87 12.34
CA ASP A 115 26.71 -3.36 11.17
C ASP A 115 27.66 -2.30 10.60
N GLU A 116 28.61 -2.75 9.78
CA GLU A 116 29.53 -1.90 9.01
C GLU A 116 28.83 -1.21 7.81
N PHE A 117 27.63 -0.67 8.04
CA PHE A 117 26.85 0.00 7.01
C PHE A 117 27.38 1.41 6.76
N ALA A 118 27.66 1.72 5.50
CA ALA A 118 28.07 3.05 5.07
C ALA A 118 26.89 3.87 4.54
N PHE A 119 26.54 4.93 5.25
CA PHE A 119 25.52 5.89 4.84
C PHE A 119 25.97 6.69 3.60
N GLN A 120 25.04 6.92 2.68
CA GLN A 120 25.23 7.76 1.51
C GLN A 120 24.33 9.00 1.58
N THR A 121 24.75 10.08 0.91
CA THR A 121 23.91 11.29 0.80
C THR A 121 22.63 10.96 0.04
N GLY A 122 21.48 11.26 0.65
CA GLY A 122 20.17 10.93 0.08
C GLY A 122 19.51 9.68 0.68
N ASP A 123 20.20 8.98 1.58
CA ASP A 123 19.57 7.95 2.41
C ASP A 123 18.52 8.56 3.35
N VAL A 124 17.37 7.92 3.43
CA VAL A 124 16.24 8.33 4.28
C VAL A 124 16.07 7.32 5.40
N LEU A 125 16.07 7.80 6.63
CA LEU A 125 15.93 6.97 7.82
C LEU A 125 14.48 7.00 8.29
N GLU A 126 13.95 5.83 8.61
CA GLU A 126 12.57 5.68 9.03
C GLU A 126 12.47 4.69 10.18
N GLN A 127 11.86 5.14 11.27
CA GLN A 127 11.50 4.32 12.41
C GLN A 127 10.02 3.97 12.27
N TYR A 128 9.70 2.69 12.40
CA TYR A 128 8.34 2.17 12.22
C TYR A 128 7.97 1.27 13.39
N GLU A 129 6.68 1.14 13.67
CA GLU A 129 6.16 0.21 14.67
C GLU A 129 5.28 -0.82 13.95
N ILE A 130 5.48 -2.10 14.28
CA ILE A 130 4.65 -3.18 13.74
C ILE A 130 3.55 -3.48 14.76
N LEU A 131 2.33 -3.01 14.46
CA LEU A 131 1.15 -3.35 15.24
C LEU A 131 0.55 -4.64 14.70
N LYS A 132 0.48 -5.68 15.53
CA LYS A 132 -0.19 -6.95 15.19
C LYS A 132 -1.61 -6.92 15.69
N GLU A 133 -2.56 -6.74 14.78
CA GLU A 133 -3.98 -6.88 15.08
C GLU A 133 -4.40 -8.35 14.91
N PRO A 134 -4.92 -9.00 15.97
CA PRO A 134 -5.52 -10.32 15.81
C PRO A 134 -6.80 -10.16 14.99
N ARG A 135 -6.85 -10.78 13.82
CA ARG A 135 -8.11 -10.97 13.08
C ARG A 135 -8.71 -12.30 13.52
N ASP A 136 -9.84 -12.21 14.21
CA ASP A 136 -10.65 -13.39 14.50
C ASP A 136 -11.46 -13.74 13.24
N VAL A 137 -11.22 -14.95 12.72
CA VAL A 137 -11.87 -15.45 11.51
C VAL A 137 -13.04 -16.38 11.85
N ASP A 138 -13.21 -16.75 13.12
CA ASP A 138 -14.17 -17.76 13.54
C ASP A 138 -15.61 -17.29 13.31
N GLU A 139 -15.90 -16.02 13.62
CA GLU A 139 -17.20 -15.40 13.35
C GLU A 139 -17.48 -15.31 11.84
N ALA A 140 -16.48 -14.95 11.03
CA ALA A 140 -16.62 -14.89 9.57
C ALA A 140 -16.94 -16.25 8.94
N TYR A 141 -16.36 -17.34 9.47
CA TYR A 141 -16.70 -18.70 9.04
C TYR A 141 -18.11 -19.11 9.48
N ALA A 142 -18.54 -18.74 10.69
CA ALA A 142 -19.88 -19.04 11.19
C ALA A 142 -20.97 -18.31 10.38
N GLU A 143 -20.75 -17.03 10.06
CA GLU A 143 -21.65 -16.26 9.19
C GLU A 143 -21.74 -16.84 7.77
N ALA A 144 -20.60 -17.26 7.20
CA ALA A 144 -20.58 -17.91 5.89
C ALA A 144 -21.41 -19.21 5.89
N ALA A 145 -21.30 -20.02 6.95
CA ALA A 145 -22.09 -21.24 7.11
C ALA A 145 -23.60 -20.95 7.25
N GLN A 146 -23.98 -19.94 8.04
CA GLN A 146 -25.38 -19.52 8.19
C GLN A 146 -25.98 -19.00 6.88
N ARG A 147 -25.18 -18.29 6.09
CA ARG A 147 -25.60 -17.80 4.77
C ARG A 147 -25.83 -18.94 3.78
N GLU A 148 -25.00 -19.98 3.81
CA GLU A 148 -25.23 -21.19 3.00
C GLU A 148 -26.53 -21.90 3.41
N GLN A 149 -26.76 -22.03 4.72
CA GLN A 149 -27.94 -22.73 5.24
C GLN A 149 -29.24 -21.98 4.93
N SER A 150 -29.28 -20.67 5.17
CA SER A 150 -30.45 -19.84 4.84
C SER A 150 -30.77 -19.83 3.34
N MET A 151 -29.75 -19.86 2.48
CA MET A 151 -29.95 -19.97 1.02
C MET A 151 -30.54 -21.31 0.63
N ARG A 152 -30.06 -22.41 1.25
CA ARG A 152 -30.60 -23.76 1.03
C ARG A 152 -32.06 -23.83 1.48
N ASP A 153 -32.37 -23.36 2.68
CA ASP A 153 -33.72 -23.40 3.24
C ASP A 153 -34.69 -22.55 2.40
N LEU A 154 -34.25 -21.37 1.95
CA LEU A 154 -35.05 -20.50 1.08
C LEU A 154 -35.32 -21.14 -0.29
N ALA A 155 -34.31 -21.79 -0.89
CA ALA A 155 -34.47 -22.50 -2.15
C ALA A 155 -35.45 -23.69 -2.04
N GLU A 156 -35.38 -24.46 -0.96
CA GLU A 156 -36.31 -25.57 -0.68
C GLU A 156 -37.75 -25.09 -0.47
N HIS A 157 -37.93 -24.06 0.34
CA HIS A 157 -39.25 -23.46 0.58
C HIS A 157 -39.85 -22.88 -0.72
N GLN A 158 -39.03 -22.22 -1.54
CA GLN A 158 -39.45 -21.70 -2.84
C GLN A 158 -39.88 -22.83 -3.78
N ALA A 159 -39.09 -23.92 -3.88
CA ALA A 159 -39.43 -25.08 -4.71
C ALA A 159 -40.74 -25.75 -4.27
N ALA A 160 -41.01 -25.84 -2.97
CA ALA A 160 -42.25 -26.40 -2.44
C ALA A 160 -43.48 -25.52 -2.78
N LEU A 161 -43.34 -24.19 -2.69
CA LEU A 161 -44.40 -23.27 -3.10
C LEU A 161 -44.70 -23.37 -4.59
N GLU A 162 -43.70 -23.57 -5.44
CA GLU A 162 -43.89 -23.75 -6.88
C GLU A 162 -44.64 -25.04 -7.23
N GLN A 163 -44.37 -26.14 -6.52
CA GLN A 163 -45.11 -27.41 -6.71
C GLN A 163 -46.60 -27.28 -6.36
N SER A 164 -46.93 -26.56 -5.27
CA SER A 164 -48.34 -26.36 -4.88
C SER A 164 -49.12 -25.49 -5.85
N LYS A 165 -48.47 -24.52 -6.52
CA LYS A 165 -49.09 -23.64 -7.50
C LYS A 165 -49.41 -24.32 -8.84
N GLY A 166 -48.75 -25.43 -9.17
CA GLY A 166 -48.93 -26.14 -10.44
C GLY A 166 -50.12 -27.11 -10.52
N THR A 167 -50.81 -27.40 -9.41
CA THR A 167 -51.85 -28.46 -9.34
C THR A 167 -53.29 -27.92 -9.38
N THR A 168 -53.47 -26.59 -9.52
CA THR A 168 -54.81 -25.98 -9.66
C THR A 168 -55.02 -25.57 -11.12
N GLY A 169 -55.46 -26.52 -11.97
CA GLY A 169 -55.73 -26.31 -13.39
C GLY A 169 -56.79 -27.27 -13.89
#